data_AF-A0A0D3L3J8-F1
#
_entry.id   AF-A0A0D3L3J8-F1
#
_cell.length_a   1.000
_cell.length_b   1.000
_cell.length_c   1.000
_cell.angle_alpha   90.00
_cell.angle_beta   90.00
_cell.angle_gamma   90.00
#
_symmetry.space_group_name_H-M   'P 1'
#
loop_
_entity.id
_entity.type
_entity.pdbx_description
1 polymer ?
#
loop_
_entity_poly.entity_id
_entity_poly.type
_entity_poly.pdbx_seq_one_letter_code
_entity_poly.pdbx_strand_id
1 'polypeptide(L)'
;NGSVFGKDQPIILVLLDITPMMGVLDGVLMELQDCALPLLKDVIATDKEEVAFKDLDVAILVGSMPRREGMERKDLLKANVKIFKSQGAALDKYAKKSVKVIVVGNPANTNCLTASKSAPSIPKENFSCLTRLDHNRAKAQIALKLGVTSEDVKNVIIWGNHSSTQYPDVNHAKVKLQGKEVGVYEALKNDSWLKGDFISTVQQRGAAVIKARKLSSAMSAAKAICDHIRDIWFGTPEGEFVSMG
;
A
#
# COMPACT_ATOMS: atom_id res chain seq x y z
N ASN A 1 -2.69 -1.57 18.19
CA ASN A 1 -4.07 -1.15 18.52
C ASN A 1 -5.16 -1.99 17.82
N GLY A 2 -4.82 -3.00 17.01
CA GLY A 2 -5.80 -3.90 16.39
C GLY A 2 -6.48 -3.38 15.12
N SER A 3 -6.05 -2.23 14.58
CA SER A 3 -6.70 -1.61 13.42
C SER A 3 -6.57 -2.42 12.13
N VAL A 4 -5.54 -3.25 12.00
CA VAL A 4 -5.29 -4.05 10.79
C VAL A 4 -5.96 -5.42 10.88
N PHE A 5 -5.63 -6.19 11.92
CA PHE A 5 -6.04 -7.60 12.05
C PHE A 5 -7.13 -7.86 13.10
N GLY A 6 -7.70 -6.81 13.70
CA GLY A 6 -8.72 -6.93 14.74
C GLY A 6 -8.16 -6.70 16.14
N LYS A 7 -9.06 -6.41 17.10
CA LYS A 7 -8.71 -6.08 18.48
C LYS A 7 -8.27 -7.28 19.31
N ASP A 8 -8.59 -8.49 18.84
CA ASP A 8 -8.34 -9.74 19.55
C ASP A 8 -7.32 -10.64 18.84
N GLN A 9 -6.60 -10.09 17.85
CA GLN A 9 -5.60 -10.84 17.07
C GLN A 9 -4.18 -10.46 17.52
N PRO A 10 -3.49 -11.33 18.29
CA PRO A 10 -2.08 -11.18 18.56
C PRO A 10 -1.25 -11.28 17.28
N ILE A 11 -0.13 -10.56 17.23
CA ILE A 11 0.80 -10.56 16.10
C ILE A 11 2.23 -10.75 16.57
N ILE A 12 3.04 -11.32 15.68
CA ILE A 12 4.51 -11.26 15.72
C ILE A 12 4.94 -10.39 14.55
N LEU A 13 5.79 -9.40 14.79
CA LEU A 13 6.37 -8.60 13.73
C LEU A 13 7.74 -9.14 13.36
N VAL A 14 7.94 -9.41 12.08
CA VAL A 14 9.26 -9.77 11.54
C VAL A 14 9.73 -8.63 10.66
N LEU A 15 10.85 -8.02 11.03
CA LEU A 15 11.40 -6.84 10.39
C LEU A 15 12.71 -7.20 9.69
N LEU A 16 12.74 -7.01 8.38
CA LEU A 16 13.91 -7.21 7.55
C LEU A 16 14.47 -5.86 7.10
N ASP A 17 15.76 -5.64 7.32
CA ASP A 17 16.50 -4.55 6.70
C ASP A 17 17.85 -5.06 6.17
N ILE A 18 18.60 -4.21 5.47
CA ILE A 18 19.96 -4.53 5.04
C ILE A 18 20.93 -4.43 6.22
N THR A 19 22.02 -5.21 6.21
CA THR A 19 23.03 -5.23 7.28
C THR A 19 23.48 -3.84 7.76
N PRO A 20 23.73 -2.84 6.89
CA PRO A 20 24.11 -1.49 7.34
C PRO A 20 23.05 -0.74 8.16
N MET A 21 21.79 -1.14 8.06
CA MET A 21 20.65 -0.49 8.74
C MET A 21 20.26 -1.17 10.05
N MET A 22 20.92 -2.27 10.44
CA MET A 22 20.56 -3.01 11.65
C MET A 22 20.58 -2.16 12.92
N GLY A 23 21.54 -1.24 13.06
CA GLY A 23 21.54 -0.32 14.22
C GLY A 23 20.36 0.67 14.23
N VAL A 24 19.82 1.04 13.07
CA VAL A 24 18.58 1.84 12.98
C VAL A 24 17.37 0.99 13.31
N LEU A 25 17.36 -0.27 12.83
CA LEU A 25 16.30 -1.22 13.11
C LEU A 25 16.21 -1.56 14.61
N ASP A 26 17.35 -1.63 15.31
CA ASP A 26 17.41 -1.78 16.76
C ASP A 26 16.75 -0.60 17.48
N GLY A 27 16.90 0.63 16.97
CA GLY A 27 16.16 1.79 17.49
C GLY A 27 14.65 1.64 17.33
N VAL A 28 14.18 1.14 16.19
CA VAL A 28 12.75 0.86 15.96
C VAL A 28 12.23 -0.23 16.91
N LEU A 29 13.05 -1.25 17.20
CA LEU A 29 12.74 -2.29 18.16
C LEU A 29 12.50 -1.69 19.57
N MET A 30 13.37 -0.78 20.01
CA MET A 30 13.22 -0.07 21.29
C MET A 30 11.91 0.72 21.32
N GLU A 31 11.61 1.50 20.29
CA GLU A 31 10.35 2.26 20.23
C GLU A 31 9.10 1.35 20.24
N LEU A 32 9.16 0.19 19.59
CA LEU A 32 8.05 -0.78 19.61
C LEU A 32 7.83 -1.37 21.01
N GLN A 33 8.90 -1.61 21.77
CA GLN A 33 8.82 -2.06 23.16
C GLN A 33 8.21 -0.98 24.06
N ASP A 34 8.63 0.27 23.89
CA ASP A 34 8.14 1.42 24.66
C ASP A 34 6.66 1.73 24.41
N CYS A 35 6.12 1.31 23.26
CA CYS A 35 4.70 1.47 22.96
C CYS A 35 3.77 0.57 23.80
N ALA A 36 4.30 -0.41 24.54
CA ALA A 36 3.52 -1.33 25.40
C ALA A 36 2.28 -1.93 24.70
N LEU A 37 2.43 -2.38 23.46
CA LEU A 37 1.33 -2.84 22.62
C LEU A 37 0.83 -4.24 23.04
N PRO A 38 -0.39 -4.40 23.58
CA PRO A 38 -0.82 -5.68 24.17
C PRO A 38 -0.95 -6.83 23.15
N LEU A 39 -1.16 -6.49 21.88
CA LEU A 39 -1.28 -7.45 20.77
C LEU A 39 0.07 -7.83 20.16
N LEU A 40 1.13 -7.06 20.40
CA LEU A 40 2.46 -7.38 19.89
C LEU A 40 3.11 -8.40 20.83
N LYS A 41 3.22 -9.65 20.38
CA LYS A 41 3.74 -10.74 21.22
C LYS A 41 5.22 -10.94 21.09
N ASP A 42 5.77 -10.62 19.92
CA ASP A 42 7.20 -10.72 19.65
C ASP A 42 7.59 -9.82 18.47
N VAL A 43 8.86 -9.44 18.43
CA VAL A 43 9.47 -8.70 17.32
C VAL A 43 10.81 -9.33 16.97
N ILE A 44 10.93 -9.80 15.72
CA ILE A 44 12.14 -10.42 15.19
C ILE A 44 12.77 -9.44 14.20
N ALA A 45 13.92 -8.85 14.57
CA ALA A 45 14.72 -8.00 13.68
C ALA A 45 15.86 -8.81 13.04
N THR A 46 16.04 -8.72 11.73
CA THR A 46 17.06 -9.50 11.02
C THR A 46 17.49 -8.84 9.71
N ASP A 47 18.66 -9.20 9.22
CA ASP A 47 19.14 -8.92 7.86
C ASP A 47 19.14 -10.14 6.94
N LYS A 48 18.57 -11.26 7.41
CA LYS A 48 18.55 -12.55 6.70
C LYS A 48 17.17 -12.89 6.17
N GLU A 49 17.07 -13.13 4.87
CA GLU A 49 15.80 -13.48 4.21
C GLU A 49 15.21 -14.79 4.76
N GLU A 50 16.05 -15.80 5.06
CA GLU A 50 15.57 -17.08 5.60
C GLU A 50 14.93 -16.98 6.99
N VAL A 51 15.31 -15.96 7.78
CA VAL A 51 14.69 -15.66 9.07
C VAL A 51 13.42 -14.82 8.82
N ALA A 52 13.55 -13.78 7.99
CA ALA A 52 12.48 -12.82 7.76
C ALA A 52 11.23 -13.41 7.11
N PHE A 53 11.41 -14.36 6.18
CA PHE A 53 10.34 -14.92 5.37
C PHE A 53 9.75 -16.22 5.91
N LYS A 54 10.21 -16.69 7.07
CA LYS A 54 9.77 -17.95 7.66
C LYS A 54 8.33 -17.87 8.18
N ASP A 55 7.49 -18.81 7.76
CA ASP A 55 6.14 -19.06 8.27
C ASP A 55 5.19 -17.84 8.27
N LEU A 56 5.43 -16.85 7.39
CA LEU A 56 4.62 -15.62 7.32
C LEU A 56 3.16 -15.87 6.89
N ASP A 57 2.22 -15.20 7.55
CA ASP A 57 0.82 -15.08 7.12
C ASP A 57 0.59 -13.86 6.21
N VAL A 58 1.34 -12.78 6.43
CA VAL A 58 1.30 -11.55 5.64
C VAL A 58 2.72 -11.03 5.42
N ALA A 59 3.04 -10.65 4.18
CA ALA A 59 4.32 -10.05 3.81
C ALA A 59 4.10 -8.65 3.20
N ILE A 60 4.72 -7.63 3.80
CA ILE A 60 4.63 -6.23 3.35
C ILE A 60 5.99 -5.81 2.79
N LEU A 61 6.13 -5.86 1.46
CA LEU A 61 7.39 -5.56 0.77
C LEU A 61 7.52 -4.06 0.51
N VAL A 62 8.01 -3.34 1.52
CA VAL A 62 8.20 -1.87 1.49
C VAL A 62 9.55 -1.49 0.90
N GLY A 63 10.60 -2.23 1.24
CA GLY A 63 11.97 -1.96 0.81
C GLY A 63 12.13 -2.06 -0.70
N SER A 64 12.64 -1.00 -1.31
CA SER A 64 13.03 -0.97 -2.72
C SER A 64 14.23 -0.06 -2.87
N MET A 65 15.00 -0.24 -3.94
CA MET A 65 16.09 0.68 -4.24
C MET A 65 15.49 2.03 -4.66
N PRO A 66 15.74 3.13 -3.92
CA PRO A 66 15.28 4.44 -4.35
C PRO A 66 16.07 4.88 -5.57
N ARG A 67 15.43 5.70 -6.42
CA ARG A 67 16.14 6.32 -7.56
C ARG A 67 17.24 7.24 -7.03
N ARG A 68 18.47 7.03 -7.50
CA ARG A 68 19.62 7.90 -7.22
C ARG A 68 19.87 8.86 -8.38
N GLU A 69 20.56 9.96 -8.10
CA GLU A 69 21.03 10.89 -9.13
C GLU A 69 21.91 10.15 -10.14
N GLY A 70 21.73 10.45 -11.44
CA GLY A 70 22.41 9.75 -12.54
C GLY A 70 21.88 8.37 -12.89
N MET A 71 20.90 7.82 -12.15
CA MET A 71 20.32 6.51 -12.45
C MET A 71 19.26 6.59 -13.54
N GLU A 72 19.47 5.83 -14.62
CA GLU A 72 18.49 5.61 -15.68
C GLU A 72 17.34 4.71 -15.21
N ARG A 73 16.16 4.84 -15.85
CA ARG A 73 14.98 4.01 -15.51
C ARG A 73 15.27 2.51 -15.62
N LYS A 74 16.06 2.10 -16.61
CA LYS A 74 16.46 0.70 -16.84
C LYS A 74 17.30 0.14 -15.68
N ASP A 75 18.15 0.97 -15.07
CA ASP A 75 19.06 0.54 -14.01
C ASP A 75 18.31 0.40 -12.68
N LEU A 76 17.40 1.34 -12.40
CA LEU A 76 16.46 1.25 -11.29
C LEU A 76 15.60 -0.03 -11.37
N LEU A 77 15.09 -0.35 -12.57
CA LEU A 77 14.33 -1.57 -12.81
C LEU A 77 15.18 -2.82 -12.57
N LYS A 78 16.38 -2.89 -13.15
CA LYS A 78 17.29 -4.03 -12.97
C LYS A 78 17.63 -4.27 -11.49
N ALA A 79 17.91 -3.21 -10.75
CA ALA A 79 18.23 -3.31 -9.33
C ALA A 79 17.05 -3.85 -8.51
N ASN A 80 15.85 -3.28 -8.72
CA ASN A 80 14.65 -3.75 -8.03
C ASN A 80 14.24 -5.17 -8.45
N VAL A 81 14.38 -5.54 -9.73
CA VAL A 81 14.12 -6.91 -10.19
C VAL A 81 14.98 -7.93 -9.42
N LYS A 82 16.25 -7.63 -9.14
CA LYS A 82 17.11 -8.50 -8.33
C LYS A 82 16.55 -8.67 -6.91
N ILE A 83 16.15 -7.57 -6.27
CA ILE A 83 15.60 -7.57 -4.90
C ILE A 83 14.31 -8.41 -4.85
N PHE A 84 13.33 -8.10 -5.70
CA PHE A 84 12.02 -8.76 -5.67
C PHE A 84 12.05 -10.20 -6.18
N LYS A 85 13.05 -10.57 -7.01
CA LYS A 85 13.32 -11.98 -7.33
C LYS A 85 13.83 -12.75 -6.11
N SER A 86 14.74 -12.16 -5.34
CA SER A 86 15.26 -12.76 -4.09
C SER A 86 14.13 -12.93 -3.07
N GLN A 87 13.40 -11.85 -2.77
CA GLN A 87 12.28 -11.88 -1.83
C GLN A 87 11.15 -12.82 -2.27
N GLY A 88 10.83 -12.87 -3.57
CA GLY A 88 9.88 -13.83 -4.12
C GLY A 88 10.35 -15.28 -3.92
N ALA A 89 11.62 -15.59 -4.20
CA ALA A 89 12.17 -16.92 -3.94
C ALA A 89 12.22 -17.27 -2.43
N ALA A 90 12.47 -16.28 -1.57
CA ALA A 90 12.43 -16.46 -0.12
C ALA A 90 11.01 -16.74 0.39
N LEU A 91 10.01 -15.99 -0.10
CA LEU A 91 8.58 -16.28 0.15
C LEU A 91 8.23 -17.70 -0.31
N ASP A 92 8.61 -18.06 -1.53
CA ASP A 92 8.36 -19.38 -2.08
C ASP A 92 8.99 -20.49 -1.24
N LYS A 93 10.16 -20.26 -0.66
CA LYS A 93 10.89 -21.28 0.08
C LYS A 93 10.45 -21.40 1.53
N TYR A 94 10.19 -20.27 2.20
CA TYR A 94 10.10 -20.22 3.66
C TYR A 94 8.73 -19.80 4.20
N ALA A 95 7.89 -19.10 3.40
CA ALA A 95 6.59 -18.62 3.88
C ALA A 95 5.51 -19.70 3.75
N LYS A 96 4.40 -19.50 4.45
CA LYS A 96 3.18 -20.29 4.25
C LYS A 96 2.68 -20.07 2.83
N LYS A 97 2.17 -21.10 2.17
CA LYS A 97 1.61 -20.97 0.80
C LYS A 97 0.35 -20.10 0.76
N SER A 98 -0.31 -19.94 1.90
CA SER A 98 -1.44 -19.04 2.10
C SER A 98 -1.05 -17.57 2.35
N VAL A 99 0.26 -17.24 2.42
CA VAL A 99 0.73 -15.88 2.73
C VAL A 99 0.09 -14.85 1.80
N LYS A 100 -0.37 -13.72 2.36
CA LYS A 100 -0.85 -12.57 1.58
C LYS A 100 0.30 -11.57 1.41
N VAL A 101 0.62 -11.24 0.17
CA VAL A 101 1.78 -10.40 -0.17
C VAL A 101 1.31 -9.07 -0.72
N ILE A 102 1.84 -7.98 -0.16
CA ILE A 102 1.59 -6.63 -0.63
C ILE A 102 2.92 -5.98 -0.96
N VAL A 103 3.06 -5.55 -2.21
CA VAL A 103 4.21 -4.80 -2.69
C VAL A 103 3.92 -3.31 -2.68
N VAL A 104 4.76 -2.58 -1.94
CA VAL A 104 4.70 -1.12 -1.81
C VAL A 104 5.91 -0.47 -2.47
N GLY A 105 7.06 -1.11 -2.39
CA GLY A 105 8.32 -0.63 -2.96
C GLY A 105 8.21 -0.40 -4.48
N ASN A 106 8.59 0.79 -4.93
CA ASN A 106 8.38 1.21 -6.31
C ASN A 106 9.44 0.64 -7.27
N PRO A 107 9.09 0.36 -8.55
CA PRO A 107 7.75 0.43 -9.15
C PRO A 107 6.85 -0.75 -8.74
N ALA A 108 5.78 -0.46 -7.98
CA ALA A 108 5.07 -1.46 -7.19
C ALA A 108 4.46 -2.60 -8.03
N ASN A 109 3.76 -2.30 -9.13
CA ASN A 109 3.14 -3.31 -9.98
C ASN A 109 4.18 -4.26 -10.62
N THR A 110 5.28 -3.72 -11.18
CA THR A 110 6.33 -4.54 -11.80
C THR A 110 7.09 -5.37 -10.76
N ASN A 111 7.34 -4.81 -9.59
CA ASN A 111 7.98 -5.51 -8.48
C ASN A 111 7.08 -6.65 -7.96
N CYS A 112 5.77 -6.41 -7.85
CA CYS A 112 4.78 -7.42 -7.51
C CYS A 112 4.76 -8.57 -8.51
N LEU A 113 4.72 -8.26 -9.81
CA LEU A 113 4.80 -9.27 -10.86
C LEU A 113 6.09 -10.09 -10.78
N THR A 114 7.22 -9.44 -10.46
CA THR A 114 8.52 -10.11 -10.33
C THR A 114 8.55 -11.05 -9.13
N ALA A 115 8.05 -10.61 -7.97
CA ALA A 115 7.94 -11.43 -6.77
C ALA A 115 7.01 -12.63 -7.01
N SER A 116 5.82 -12.40 -7.56
CA SER A 116 4.85 -13.47 -7.88
C SER A 116 5.42 -14.51 -8.85
N LYS A 117 6.11 -14.07 -9.91
CA LYS A 117 6.78 -15.00 -10.85
C LYS A 117 7.91 -15.80 -10.22
N SER A 118 8.53 -15.28 -9.17
CA SER A 118 9.62 -15.93 -8.45
C SER A 118 9.11 -16.82 -7.32
N ALA A 119 7.79 -16.87 -7.10
CA ALA A 119 7.12 -17.67 -6.08
C ALA A 119 6.02 -18.57 -6.65
N PRO A 120 6.38 -19.54 -7.53
CA PRO A 120 5.39 -20.33 -8.26
C PRO A 120 4.51 -21.22 -7.38
N SER A 121 4.90 -21.51 -6.13
CA SER A 121 4.10 -22.32 -5.21
C SER A 121 3.05 -21.54 -4.43
N ILE A 122 3.06 -20.21 -4.50
CA ILE A 122 2.09 -19.33 -3.86
C ILE A 122 1.05 -18.89 -4.91
N PRO A 123 -0.26 -18.98 -4.63
CA PRO A 123 -1.30 -18.54 -5.56
C PRO A 123 -1.09 -17.08 -6.00
N LYS A 124 -1.25 -16.80 -7.29
CA LYS A 124 -0.95 -15.47 -7.86
C LYS A 124 -1.87 -14.39 -7.29
N GLU A 125 -3.12 -14.76 -6.99
CA GLU A 125 -4.13 -13.94 -6.34
C GLU A 125 -3.76 -13.50 -4.90
N ASN A 126 -2.73 -14.10 -4.30
CA ASN A 126 -2.21 -13.66 -3.01
C ASN A 126 -1.22 -12.49 -3.13
N PHE A 127 -0.76 -12.18 -4.35
CA PHE A 127 0.14 -11.06 -4.60
C PHE A 127 -0.66 -9.85 -5.07
N SER A 128 -0.52 -8.74 -4.34
CA SER A 128 -1.11 -7.46 -4.70
C SER A 128 -0.08 -6.34 -4.57
N CYS A 129 -0.34 -5.21 -5.21
CA CYS A 129 0.46 -4.00 -5.06
C CYS A 129 -0.39 -2.80 -4.63
N LEU A 130 0.26 -1.84 -3.97
CA LEU A 130 -0.42 -0.77 -3.27
C LEU A 130 -0.87 0.36 -4.22
N THR A 131 -2.12 0.29 -4.71
CA THR A 131 -2.84 1.44 -5.29
C THR A 131 -3.80 2.10 -4.29
N ARG A 132 -3.90 1.56 -3.07
CA ARG A 132 -4.81 2.03 -2.02
C ARG A 132 -4.55 3.46 -1.57
N LEU A 133 -3.30 3.93 -1.61
CA LEU A 133 -2.99 5.32 -1.29
C LEU A 133 -3.60 6.28 -2.30
N ASP A 134 -3.57 5.93 -3.57
CA ASP A 134 -4.17 6.74 -4.63
C ASP A 134 -5.69 6.72 -4.56
N HIS A 135 -6.29 5.57 -4.25
CA HIS A 135 -7.72 5.42 -3.95
C HIS A 135 -8.12 6.36 -2.79
N ASN A 136 -7.38 6.33 -1.69
CA ASN A 136 -7.63 7.19 -0.53
C ASN A 136 -7.48 8.69 -0.88
N ARG A 137 -6.49 9.05 -1.71
CA ARG A 137 -6.31 10.43 -2.19
C ARG A 137 -7.48 10.89 -3.06
N ALA A 138 -7.96 10.03 -3.95
CA ALA A 138 -9.10 10.32 -4.81
C ALA A 138 -10.38 10.52 -3.99
N LYS A 139 -10.67 9.62 -3.04
CA LYS A 139 -11.76 9.80 -2.05
C LYS A 139 -11.66 11.14 -1.33
N ALA A 140 -10.46 11.49 -0.85
CA ALA A 140 -10.25 12.75 -0.14
C ALA A 140 -10.49 13.99 -1.03
N GLN A 141 -10.08 13.98 -2.30
CA GLN A 141 -10.32 15.11 -3.22
C GLN A 141 -11.82 15.32 -3.47
N ILE A 142 -12.59 14.23 -3.65
CA ILE A 142 -14.05 14.32 -3.83
C ILE A 142 -14.71 14.87 -2.56
N ALA A 143 -14.35 14.33 -1.40
CA ALA A 143 -14.88 14.76 -0.11
C ALA A 143 -14.64 16.26 0.13
N LEU A 144 -13.40 16.72 -0.10
CA LEU A 144 -13.04 18.14 0.00
C LEU A 144 -13.83 19.01 -0.97
N LYS A 145 -14.03 18.56 -2.21
CA LYS A 145 -14.76 19.32 -3.24
C LYS A 145 -16.24 19.50 -2.89
N LEU A 146 -16.84 18.50 -2.23
CA LEU A 146 -18.26 18.49 -1.83
C LEU A 146 -18.51 18.99 -0.40
N GLY A 147 -17.46 19.27 0.38
CA GLY A 147 -17.58 19.69 1.77
C GLY A 147 -18.11 18.59 2.71
N VAL A 148 -17.81 17.32 2.40
CA VAL A 148 -18.19 16.15 3.20
C VAL A 148 -16.95 15.43 3.76
N THR A 149 -17.17 14.37 4.55
CA THR A 149 -16.07 13.56 5.07
C THR A 149 -15.65 12.49 4.06
N SER A 150 -14.43 11.94 4.21
CA SER A 150 -13.98 10.84 3.34
C SER A 150 -14.74 9.53 3.55
N GLU A 151 -15.46 9.39 4.67
CA GLU A 151 -16.34 8.23 4.94
C GLU A 151 -17.60 8.29 4.10
N ASP A 152 -18.05 9.50 3.74
CA ASP A 152 -19.22 9.69 2.88
C ASP A 152 -18.97 9.31 1.43
N VAL A 153 -17.71 9.12 1.01
CA VAL A 153 -17.34 8.76 -0.37
C VAL A 153 -16.96 7.29 -0.45
N LYS A 154 -17.54 6.55 -1.40
CA LYS A 154 -17.20 5.14 -1.64
C LYS A 154 -17.12 4.81 -3.13
N ASN A 155 -16.57 3.64 -3.45
CA ASN A 155 -16.57 3.08 -4.80
C ASN A 155 -15.82 3.90 -5.87
N VAL A 156 -14.76 4.60 -5.44
CA VAL A 156 -13.76 5.17 -6.35
C VAL A 156 -12.84 4.04 -6.84
N ILE A 157 -12.47 4.06 -8.11
CA ILE A 157 -11.59 3.03 -8.68
C ILE A 157 -10.31 3.67 -9.20
N ILE A 158 -9.16 3.09 -8.86
CA ILE A 158 -7.88 3.43 -9.48
C ILE A 158 -7.53 2.31 -10.45
N TRP A 159 -7.50 2.64 -11.74
CA TRP A 159 -7.10 1.71 -12.79
C TRP A 159 -5.64 1.86 -13.18
N GLY A 160 -5.03 0.74 -13.56
CA GLY A 160 -3.70 0.70 -14.17
C GLY A 160 -2.55 0.67 -13.15
N ASN A 161 -1.45 1.33 -13.51
CA ASN A 161 -0.18 1.24 -12.82
C ASN A 161 -0.04 2.33 -11.74
N HIS A 162 0.50 2.01 -10.55
CA HIS A 162 0.85 2.99 -9.51
C HIS A 162 1.96 3.93 -10.02
N SER A 163 1.53 4.99 -10.70
CA SER A 163 2.37 5.93 -11.45
C SER A 163 1.54 7.14 -11.89
N SER A 164 2.15 8.05 -12.65
CA SER A 164 1.45 9.18 -13.26
C SER A 164 0.45 8.79 -14.36
N THR A 165 0.43 7.52 -14.79
CA THR A 165 -0.51 7.03 -15.81
C THR A 165 -1.71 6.29 -15.22
N GLN A 166 -1.85 6.26 -13.89
CA GLN A 166 -3.05 5.73 -13.24
C GLN A 166 -4.29 6.52 -13.66
N TYR A 167 -5.45 5.89 -13.64
CA TYR A 167 -6.73 6.55 -13.92
C TYR A 167 -7.66 6.48 -12.70
N PRO A 168 -7.84 7.61 -11.99
CA PRO A 168 -8.87 7.76 -10.95
C PRO A 168 -10.26 7.89 -11.59
N ASP A 169 -11.07 6.87 -11.41
CA ASP A 169 -12.41 6.72 -11.97
C ASP A 169 -13.48 6.90 -10.89
N VAL A 170 -14.47 7.73 -11.20
CA VAL A 170 -15.61 8.06 -10.33
C VAL A 170 -16.97 7.72 -10.94
N ASN A 171 -17.01 7.00 -12.07
CA ASN A 171 -18.26 6.62 -12.74
C ASN A 171 -19.16 5.78 -11.83
N HIS A 172 -18.57 4.92 -11.01
CA HIS A 172 -19.27 4.10 -10.03
C HIS A 172 -19.17 4.64 -8.60
N ALA A 173 -18.46 5.75 -8.42
CA ALA A 173 -18.29 6.34 -7.11
C ALA A 173 -19.59 6.98 -6.64
N LYS A 174 -19.85 6.81 -5.36
CA LYS A 174 -21.03 7.35 -4.70
C LYS A 174 -20.62 8.22 -3.52
N VAL A 175 -21.46 9.19 -3.21
CA VAL A 175 -21.27 10.09 -2.09
C VAL A 175 -22.57 10.24 -1.29
N LYS A 176 -22.47 10.24 0.03
CA LYS A 176 -23.58 10.53 0.93
C LYS A 176 -23.69 12.05 1.13
N LEU A 177 -24.79 12.63 0.68
CA LEU A 177 -25.13 14.04 0.86
C LEU A 177 -26.47 14.15 1.59
N GLN A 178 -26.48 14.84 2.73
CA GLN A 178 -27.69 15.05 3.54
C GLN A 178 -28.44 13.74 3.85
N GLY A 179 -27.69 12.66 4.13
CA GLY A 179 -28.25 11.34 4.42
C GLY A 179 -28.62 10.48 3.21
N LYS A 180 -28.54 11.01 1.98
CA LYS A 180 -28.86 10.29 0.74
C LYS A 180 -27.59 9.95 -0.03
N GLU A 181 -27.55 8.74 -0.59
CA GLU A 181 -26.45 8.31 -1.46
C GLU A 181 -26.75 8.69 -2.92
N VAL A 182 -25.84 9.41 -3.55
CA VAL A 182 -25.93 9.85 -4.96
C VAL A 182 -24.63 9.56 -5.70
N GLY A 183 -24.67 9.52 -7.03
CA GLY A 183 -23.45 9.34 -7.85
C GLY A 183 -22.54 10.58 -7.77
N VAL A 184 -21.22 10.39 -7.77
CA VAL A 184 -20.26 11.52 -7.70
C VAL A 184 -20.41 12.48 -8.88
N TYR A 185 -20.68 11.97 -10.10
CA TYR A 185 -20.98 12.81 -11.26
C TYR A 185 -22.22 13.69 -11.06
N GLU A 186 -23.28 13.13 -10.50
CA GLU A 186 -24.54 13.84 -10.21
C GLU A 186 -24.36 14.87 -9.10
N ALA A 187 -23.58 14.54 -8.06
CA ALA A 187 -23.31 15.42 -6.94
C ALA A 187 -22.49 16.66 -7.35
N LEU A 188 -21.45 16.46 -8.18
CA LEU A 188 -20.53 17.53 -8.56
C LEU A 188 -20.99 18.34 -9.78
N LYS A 189 -21.65 17.70 -10.75
CA LYS A 189 -22.06 18.29 -12.04
C LYS A 189 -20.95 19.11 -12.70
N ASN A 190 -19.71 18.65 -12.60
CA ASN A 190 -18.52 19.38 -13.05
C ASN A 190 -17.56 18.46 -13.81
N ASP A 191 -17.93 18.16 -15.06
CA ASP A 191 -17.17 17.29 -15.96
C ASP A 191 -15.74 17.78 -16.22
N SER A 192 -15.56 19.09 -16.34
CA SER A 192 -14.24 19.70 -16.58
C SER A 192 -13.28 19.39 -15.43
N TRP A 193 -13.73 19.58 -14.19
CA TRP A 193 -12.93 19.27 -13.02
C TRP A 193 -12.68 17.77 -12.89
N LEU A 194 -13.71 16.94 -13.06
CA LEU A 194 -13.62 15.48 -12.94
C LEU A 194 -12.68 14.84 -13.96
N LYS A 195 -12.66 15.35 -15.20
CA LYS A 195 -11.83 14.82 -16.31
C LYS A 195 -10.46 15.51 -16.41
N GLY A 196 -10.23 16.59 -15.66
CA GLY A 196 -8.98 17.36 -15.68
C GLY A 196 -8.31 17.41 -14.31
N ASP A 197 -8.60 18.47 -13.55
CA ASP A 197 -7.93 18.80 -12.29
C ASP A 197 -7.97 17.68 -11.26
N PHE A 198 -9.08 16.94 -11.15
CA PHE A 198 -9.20 15.81 -10.23
C PHE A 198 -8.16 14.73 -10.52
N ILE A 199 -8.09 14.27 -11.77
CA ILE A 199 -7.16 13.24 -12.22
C ILE A 199 -5.72 13.70 -12.01
N SER A 200 -5.38 14.90 -12.50
CA SER A 200 -4.04 15.48 -12.38
C SER A 200 -3.62 15.65 -10.91
N THR A 201 -4.53 16.12 -10.05
CA THR A 201 -4.24 16.31 -8.62
C THR A 201 -3.93 14.99 -7.92
N VAL A 202 -4.67 13.91 -8.21
CA VAL A 202 -4.40 12.59 -7.65
C VAL A 202 -3.06 12.05 -8.14
N GLN A 203 -2.82 12.09 -9.45
CA GLN A 203 -1.56 11.63 -10.07
C GLN A 203 -0.33 12.36 -9.51
N GLN A 204 -0.43 13.66 -9.24
CA GLN A 204 0.68 14.50 -8.77
C GLN A 204 0.75 14.64 -7.24
N ARG A 205 -0.16 14.01 -6.48
CA ARG A 205 -0.27 14.24 -5.02
C ARG A 205 1.00 13.86 -4.27
N GLY A 206 1.68 12.78 -4.68
CA GLY A 206 2.94 12.36 -4.08
C GLY A 206 4.02 13.44 -4.22
N ALA A 207 4.17 14.02 -5.41
CA ALA A 207 5.12 15.10 -5.67
C ALA A 207 4.77 16.37 -4.89
N ALA A 208 3.48 16.72 -4.79
CA ALA A 208 3.02 17.85 -3.99
C ALA A 208 3.39 17.70 -2.51
N VAL A 209 3.23 16.50 -1.93
CA VAL A 209 3.62 16.24 -0.53
C VAL A 209 5.13 16.36 -0.34
N ILE A 210 5.94 15.80 -1.25
CA ILE A 210 7.41 15.91 -1.19
C ILE A 210 7.84 17.37 -1.27
N LYS A 211 7.26 18.14 -2.21
CA LYS A 211 7.57 19.58 -2.35
C LYS A 211 7.33 20.35 -1.05
N ALA A 212 6.21 20.05 -0.38
CA ALA A 212 5.79 20.71 0.85
C ALA A 212 6.58 20.26 2.09
N ARG A 213 6.74 18.94 2.31
CA ARG A 213 7.35 18.38 3.53
C ARG A 213 8.86 18.17 3.44
N LYS A 214 9.43 18.21 2.23
CA LYS A 214 10.79 17.72 1.91
C LYS A 214 11.02 16.23 2.22
N LEU A 215 9.96 15.52 2.58
CA LEU A 215 9.94 14.11 2.93
C LEU A 215 8.82 13.42 2.16
N SER A 216 8.96 12.10 2.00
CA SER A 216 7.93 11.28 1.37
C SER A 216 6.62 11.28 2.18
N SER A 217 5.55 10.78 1.56
CA SER A 217 4.23 10.64 2.19
C SER A 217 4.13 9.39 3.08
N ALA A 218 5.16 9.14 3.90
CA ALA A 218 5.32 7.91 4.69
C ALA A 218 4.07 7.58 5.55
N MET A 219 3.54 8.56 6.30
CA MET A 219 2.38 8.35 7.18
C MET A 219 1.12 7.91 6.41
N SER A 220 0.80 8.59 5.31
CA SER A 220 -0.40 8.23 4.52
C SER A 220 -0.19 6.94 3.73
N ALA A 221 1.04 6.64 3.30
CA ALA A 221 1.37 5.33 2.75
C ALA A 221 1.19 4.20 3.77
N ALA A 222 1.69 4.36 5.00
CA ALA A 222 1.50 3.39 6.09
C ALA A 222 0.02 3.17 6.40
N LYS A 223 -0.79 4.24 6.42
CA LYS A 223 -2.25 4.11 6.56
C LYS A 223 -2.83 3.29 5.40
N ALA A 224 -2.47 3.60 4.16
CA ALA A 224 -2.98 2.87 2.99
C ALA A 224 -2.61 1.38 3.02
N ILE A 225 -1.42 1.02 3.53
CA ILE A 225 -1.03 -0.38 3.75
C ILE A 225 -1.97 -1.03 4.78
N CYS A 226 -2.21 -0.36 5.91
CA CYS A 226 -3.12 -0.86 6.94
C CYS A 226 -4.53 -1.12 6.38
N ASP A 227 -5.05 -0.19 5.59
CA ASP A 227 -6.35 -0.32 4.93
C ASP A 227 -6.40 -1.48 3.94
N HIS A 228 -5.37 -1.60 3.12
CA HIS A 228 -5.26 -2.66 2.11
C HIS A 228 -5.28 -4.04 2.77
N ILE A 229 -4.47 -4.23 3.81
CA ILE A 229 -4.42 -5.49 4.55
C ILE A 229 -5.74 -5.76 5.24
N ARG A 230 -6.32 -4.74 5.91
CA ARG A 230 -7.57 -4.87 6.64
C ARG A 230 -8.68 -5.41 5.73
N ASP A 231 -8.81 -4.87 4.52
CA ASP A 231 -9.85 -5.29 3.59
C ASP A 231 -9.56 -6.64 2.93
N ILE A 232 -8.29 -7.04 2.78
CA ILE A 232 -7.95 -8.43 2.43
C ILE A 232 -8.38 -9.38 3.56
N TRP A 233 -8.20 -8.97 4.82
CA TRP A 233 -8.40 -9.82 5.99
C TRP A 233 -9.86 -9.97 6.39
N PHE A 234 -10.62 -8.88 6.35
CA PHE A 234 -12.02 -8.81 6.79
C PHE A 234 -13.03 -8.71 5.65
N GLY A 235 -12.56 -8.53 4.41
CA GLY A 235 -13.42 -8.15 3.30
C GLY A 235 -13.82 -6.68 3.34
N THR A 236 -14.61 -6.26 2.35
CA THR A 236 -15.20 -4.93 2.28
C THR A 236 -16.66 -4.95 2.75
N PRO A 237 -17.21 -3.80 3.20
CA PRO A 237 -18.65 -3.67 3.44
C PRO A 237 -19.48 -4.02 2.21
N GLU A 238 -20.73 -4.47 2.43
CA GLU A 238 -21.64 -4.81 1.34
C GLU A 238 -21.84 -3.61 0.38
N GLY A 239 -21.70 -3.87 -0.92
CA GLY A 239 -21.82 -2.84 -1.95
C GLY A 239 -20.63 -1.87 -2.02
N GLU A 240 -19.55 -2.11 -1.27
CA GLU A 240 -18.30 -1.35 -1.33
C GLU A 240 -17.15 -2.13 -1.96
N PHE A 241 -16.36 -1.46 -2.78
CA PHE A 241 -15.13 -1.99 -3.34
C PHE A 241 -13.97 -1.00 -3.22
N VAL A 242 -12.76 -1.55 -3.23
CA VAL A 242 -11.50 -0.81 -3.07
C VAL A 242 -10.54 -1.18 -4.19
N SER A 243 -9.55 -0.32 -4.41
CA SER A 243 -8.53 -0.55 -5.44
C SER A 243 -7.33 -1.31 -4.87
N MET A 244 -7.01 -2.43 -5.51
CA MET A 244 -5.81 -3.25 -5.27
C MET A 244 -5.22 -3.58 -6.65
N GLY A 245 -3.92 -3.43 -6.82
CA GLY A 245 -3.23 -3.69 -8.09
C GLY A 245 -2.49 -5.01 -8.11
#